data_AF-U2G9N4-F1
#
_entry.id   AF-U2G9N4-F1
#
_cell.length_a   1.000
_cell.length_b   1.000
_cell.length_c   1.000
_cell.angle_alpha   90.00
_cell.angle_beta   90.00
_cell.angle_gamma   90.00
#
_symmetry.space_group_name_H-M   'P 1'
#
loop_
_entity.id
_entity.type
_entity.pdbx_description
1 polymer ?
#
loop_
_entity_poly.entity_id
_entity_poly.type
_entity_poly.pdbx_seq_one_letter_code
_entity_poly.pdbx_strand_id
1 'polypeptide(L)' 'MKITEIDTPALLIDKDIVLKNLDKMQKYADKFNISLRPHTKTHKMPYFAKLQVECGANGITVVNFKI' A
#
# COMPACT_ATOMS: atom_id res chain seq x y z
N MET A 1 -5.04 21.39 7.73
CA MET A 1 -3.67 21.73 7.33
C MET A 1 -3.65 21.83 5.82
N LYS A 2 -3.25 22.99 5.29
CA LYS A 2 -3.02 23.15 3.85
C LYS A 2 -1.65 22.57 3.53
N ILE A 3 -1.48 22.04 2.31
CA ILE A 3 -0.19 21.49 1.85
C ILE A 3 0.94 22.55 1.98
N THR A 4 0.61 23.81 1.75
CA THR A 4 1.53 24.97 1.84
C THR A 4 2.03 25.27 3.25
N GLU A 5 1.44 24.66 4.28
CA GLU A 5 1.80 24.85 5.70
C GLU A 5 2.74 23.74 6.21
N ILE A 6 3.11 22.79 5.35
CA ILE A 6 3.98 21.67 5.72
C ILE A 6 5.45 22.06 5.50
N ASP A 7 6.26 21.94 6.54
CA ASP A 7 7.71 22.14 6.44
C ASP A 7 8.34 21.16 5.44
N THR A 8 9.26 21.67 4.62
CA THR A 8 9.94 20.90 3.58
C THR A 8 11.36 20.53 4.00
N PRO A 9 11.88 19.35 3.62
CA PRO A 9 11.25 18.35 2.75
C PRO A 9 10.24 17.44 3.48
N ALA A 10 9.09 17.23 2.84
CA ALA A 10 8.07 16.30 3.33
C ALA A 10 7.63 15.33 2.21
N LEU A 11 7.47 14.04 2.57
CA LEU A 11 6.86 13.05 1.70
C LEU A 11 5.34 13.09 1.90
N LEU A 12 4.62 13.54 0.87
CA LEU A 12 3.16 13.57 0.87
C LEU A 12 2.63 12.40 0.03
N ILE A 13 1.62 11.72 0.55
CA ILE A 13 0.96 10.60 -0.12
C ILE A 13 -0.53 10.92 -0.22
N ASP A 14 -1.04 10.96 -1.44
CA ASP A 14 -2.46 11.11 -1.70
C ASP A 14 -3.19 9.80 -1.35
N LYS A 15 -4.04 9.86 -0.33
CA LYS A 15 -4.77 8.69 0.18
C LYS A 15 -5.77 8.14 -0.85
N ASP A 16 -6.45 8.99 -1.60
CA ASP A 16 -7.49 8.56 -2.54
C ASP A 16 -6.87 7.82 -3.73
N ILE A 17 -5.70 8.29 -4.19
CA ILE A 17 -4.91 7.59 -5.22
C ILE A 17 -4.45 6.22 -4.71
N VAL A 18 -3.94 6.14 -3.47
CA VAL A 18 -3.52 4.86 -2.90
C VAL A 18 -4.69 3.88 -2.82
N LEU A 19 -5.84 4.30 -2.28
CA LEU A 19 -7.01 3.43 -2.16
C LEU A 19 -7.50 2.90 -3.52
N LYS A 20 -7.55 3.76 -4.54
CA LYS A 20 -7.87 3.35 -5.93
C LYS A 20 -6.87 2.32 -6.47
N ASN A 21 -5.58 2.50 -6.19
CA ASN A 21 -4.55 1.58 -6.66
C ASN A 21 -4.63 0.22 -5.96
N LEU A 22 -4.92 0.18 -4.67
CA LEU A 22 -5.12 -1.05 -3.91
C LEU A 22 -6.32 -1.84 -4.45
N ASP A 23 -7.47 -1.19 -4.59
CA ASP A 23 -8.68 -1.79 -5.14
C ASP A 23 -8.47 -2.32 -6.56
N LYS A 24 -7.83 -1.53 -7.43
CA LYS A 24 -7.52 -1.93 -8.80
C LYS A 24 -6.66 -3.19 -8.85
N MET A 25 -5.62 -3.27 -8.03
CA MET A 25 -4.70 -4.41 -8.05
C MET A 25 -5.35 -5.66 -7.47
N GLN A 26 -6.15 -5.51 -6.42
CA GLN A 26 -6.90 -6.63 -5.85
C GLN A 26 -7.89 -7.19 -6.87
N LYS A 27 -8.73 -6.34 -7.47
CA LYS A 27 -9.69 -6.74 -8.51
C LYS A 27 -9.01 -7.43 -9.69
N TYR A 28 -7.82 -6.99 -10.05
CA TYR A 28 -7.03 -7.64 -11.10
C TYR A 28 -6.64 -9.07 -10.68
N ALA A 29 -6.16 -9.28 -9.47
CA ALA A 29 -5.83 -10.61 -8.95
C ALA A 29 -7.07 -11.51 -8.83
N ASP A 30 -8.17 -10.97 -8.31
CA ASP A 30 -9.45 -11.68 -8.18
C ASP A 30 -9.99 -12.13 -9.53
N LYS A 31 -9.89 -11.27 -10.56
CA LYS A 31 -10.31 -11.60 -11.94
C LYS A 31 -9.62 -12.85 -12.48
N PHE A 32 -8.36 -13.08 -12.11
CA PHE A 32 -7.59 -14.25 -12.54
C PHE A 32 -7.55 -15.36 -11.48
N ASN A 33 -8.30 -15.20 -10.37
CA ASN A 33 -8.36 -16.13 -9.26
C ASN A 33 -6.97 -16.49 -8.69
N ILE A 34 -6.07 -15.50 -8.62
CA ILE A 34 -4.72 -15.66 -8.07
C ILE A 34 -4.58 -14.93 -6.74
N SER A 35 -3.78 -15.49 -5.83
CA SER A 35 -3.47 -14.85 -4.55
C SER A 35 -2.51 -13.68 -4.74
N LEU A 36 -2.95 -12.47 -4.38
CA LEU A 36 -2.11 -11.29 -4.35
C LEU A 36 -1.28 -11.24 -3.06
N ARG A 37 0.05 -11.10 -3.17
CA ARG A 37 0.96 -10.92 -2.01
C ARG A 37 1.87 -9.70 -2.23
N PRO A 38 1.39 -8.47 -1.94
CA PRO A 38 2.10 -7.24 -2.27
C PRO A 38 3.47 -7.15 -1.60
N HIS A 39 4.43 -6.57 -2.31
CA HIS A 39 5.79 -6.40 -1.82
C HIS A 39 5.96 -5.03 -1.14
N THR A 40 6.30 -5.03 0.14
CA THR A 40 6.29 -3.81 0.97
C THR A 40 7.56 -2.96 0.89
N LYS A 41 8.58 -3.40 0.11
CA LYS A 41 9.86 -2.67 -0.07
C LYS A 41 9.71 -1.19 -0.43
N THR A 42 8.64 -0.85 -1.13
CA THR A 42 8.41 0.49 -1.66
C THR A 42 8.07 1.48 -0.55
N HIS A 43 7.11 1.13 0.31
CA HIS A 43 6.65 2.02 1.39
C HIS A 43 7.30 1.72 2.73
N LYS A 44 7.64 0.45 3.03
CA LYS A 44 8.16 -0.01 4.34
C LYS A 44 7.34 0.46 5.55
N MET A 45 6.05 0.73 5.34
CA MET A 45 5.11 1.20 6.36
C MET A 45 4.06 0.13 6.68
N PRO A 46 3.89 -0.28 7.95
CA PRO A 46 2.85 -1.22 8.36
C PRO A 46 1.43 -0.76 8.04
N TYR A 47 1.18 0.55 8.03
CA TYR A 47 -0.14 1.13 7.72
C TYR A 47 -0.67 0.67 6.35
N PHE A 48 0.12 0.81 5.29
CA PHE A 48 -0.28 0.38 3.95
C PHE A 48 -0.31 -1.15 3.79
N ALA A 49 0.53 -1.87 4.53
CA ALA A 49 0.48 -3.33 4.55
C ALA A 49 -0.85 -3.84 5.14
N LYS A 50 -1.35 -3.21 6.21
CA LYS A 50 -2.66 -3.53 6.79
C LYS A 50 -3.79 -3.25 5.79
N LEU A 51 -3.77 -2.07 5.15
CA LEU A 51 -4.75 -1.72 4.13
C LEU A 51 -4.77 -2.71 2.95
N GLN A 52 -3.60 -3.18 2.51
CA GLN A 52 -3.51 -4.21 1.46
C GLN A 52 -4.21 -5.51 1.87
N VAL A 53 -4.00 -5.96 3.12
CA VAL A 53 -4.65 -7.16 3.64
C VAL A 53 -6.16 -6.95 3.81
N GLU A 54 -6.58 -5.78 4.29
CA GLU A 54 -8.00 -5.41 4.39
C GLU A 54 -8.70 -5.39 3.02
N CYS A 55 -7.99 -5.01 1.95
CA CYS A 55 -8.51 -5.09 0.59
C CYS A 55 -8.67 -6.53 0.08
N GLY A 56 -8.01 -7.53 0.68
CA GLY A 56 -8.09 -8.93 0.27
C GLY A 56 -6.75 -9.59 -0.08
N ALA A 57 -5.62 -8.92 0.14
CA ALA A 57 -4.32 -9.52 -0.11
C ALA A 57 -4.07 -10.72 0.82
N ASN A 58 -3.53 -11.80 0.27
CA ASN A 58 -3.17 -13.01 1.02
C ASN A 58 -1.78 -12.87 1.65
N GLY A 59 -1.70 -11.95 2.62
CA GLY A 59 -0.47 -11.54 3.28
C GLY A 59 0.41 -10.63 2.41
N ILE A 60 1.66 -10.43 2.85
CA ILE A 60 2.61 -9.49 2.26
C ILE A 60 3.99 -10.14 2.09
N THR A 61 4.81 -9.57 1.21
CA THR A 61 6.23 -9.94 1.06
C THR A 61 7.12 -8.78 1.51
N VAL A 62 8.26 -9.11 2.11
CA VAL A 62 9.24 -8.15 2.67
C VAL A 62 10.62 -8.41 2.05
N VAL A 63 11.43 -7.36 1.94
CA VAL A 63 12.80 -7.49 1.42
C VAL A 63 13.74 -8.09 2.48
N ASN A 64 13.65 -7.60 3.71
CA ASN A 64 14.54 -7.97 4.81
C ASN A 64 13.72 -8.11 6.09
N PHE A 65 14.10 -9.05 6.95
CA PHE A 65 13.63 -9.08 8.33
C PHE A 65 14.43 -8.03 9.14
N LYS A 66 13.73 -7.18 9.90
CA LYS A 66 14.33 -6.24 10.85
C LYS A 66 13.70 -6.47 12.21
N ILE A 67 14.53 -6.74 13.21
CA ILE A 67 14.17 -6.80 14.64
C ILE A 67 14.36 -5.39 15.22
#